data_AF-A0A804N4H8-F1
#
_entry.id   AF-A0A804N4H8-F1
#
_cell.length_a   1.000
_cell.length_b   1.000
_cell.length_c   1.000
_cell.angle_alpha   90.00
_cell.angle_beta   90.00
_cell.angle_gamma   90.00
#
_symmetry.space_group_name_H-M   'P 1'
#
loop_
_entity.id
_entity.type
_entity.pdbx_description
1 polymer ?
#
loop_
_entity_poly.entity_id
_entity_poly.type
_entity_poly.pdbx_seq_one_letter_code
_entity_poly.pdbx_strand_id
1 'polypeptide(L)'
;MRFLKVDRKTVDLVGNEKLKASASVKHLALPCNKAATAQVIPDIIRCYSHGGRTIIFTETKDSASELSGNTGVAVMLYEPRYKHSVSRLERESGVKFEHISAPQPTDVAQSAGSEAADAIASVSDSVIPIFRQQAEQLLSSSSLSAADLLAKALAKAVGYTDIKKRSLLSSLEDYSTLHLQTGRPMWSPGFAITFR
;
A
#
# COMPACT_ATOMS: atom_id res chain seq x y z
N MET A 1 -36.27 -22.21 -1.69
CA MET A 1 -36.75 -22.03 -0.30
C MET A 1 -37.51 -23.27 0.22
N ARG A 2 -36.96 -24.48 0.07
CA ARG A 2 -37.66 -25.75 0.39
C ARG A 2 -37.28 -26.35 1.75
N PHE A 3 -36.39 -25.68 2.50
CA PHE A 3 -35.74 -26.23 3.71
C PHE A 3 -35.82 -25.30 4.93
N LEU A 4 -36.52 -24.17 4.85
CA LEU A 4 -36.67 -23.26 5.99
C LEU A 4 -37.99 -23.55 6.69
N LYS A 5 -37.98 -23.59 8.02
CA LYS A 5 -39.19 -23.74 8.83
C LYS A 5 -40.15 -22.57 8.58
N VAL A 6 -41.45 -22.85 8.69
CA VAL A 6 -42.54 -21.90 8.43
C VAL A 6 -42.49 -20.70 9.41
N ASP A 7 -41.98 -20.92 10.62
CA ASP A 7 -41.87 -19.96 11.72
C ASP A 7 -40.50 -19.26 11.79
N ARG A 8 -39.71 -19.28 10.71
CA ARG A 8 -38.38 -18.66 10.72
C ARG A 8 -38.47 -17.18 11.06
N LYS A 9 -37.69 -16.75 12.06
CA LYS A 9 -37.46 -15.33 12.33
C LYS A 9 -36.30 -14.87 11.46
N THR A 10 -36.59 -14.00 10.49
CA THR A 10 -35.55 -13.33 9.74
C THR A 10 -35.08 -12.13 10.55
N VAL A 11 -33.82 -12.16 10.99
CA VAL A 11 -33.18 -11.03 11.66
C VAL A 11 -32.36 -10.30 10.60
N ASP A 12 -32.87 -9.15 10.16
CA ASP A 12 -32.12 -8.21 9.33
C ASP A 12 -31.46 -7.18 10.27
N LEU A 13 -30.14 -7.24 10.38
CA LEU A 13 -29.34 -6.36 11.25
C LEU A 13 -28.94 -5.04 10.56
N VAL A 14 -29.21 -4.90 9.26
CA VAL A 14 -28.78 -3.75 8.45
C VAL A 14 -29.99 -2.87 8.08
N GLY A 15 -31.15 -3.48 7.89
CA GLY A 15 -32.39 -2.76 7.55
C GLY A 15 -32.24 -1.92 6.27
N ASN A 16 -32.86 -0.74 6.26
CA ASN A 16 -32.80 0.23 5.16
C ASN A 16 -31.70 1.29 5.35
N GLU A 17 -30.73 1.07 6.24
CA GLU A 17 -29.63 2.01 6.41
C GLU A 17 -28.83 2.14 5.11
N LYS A 18 -28.61 3.40 4.71
CA LYS A 18 -27.83 3.70 3.52
C LYS A 18 -26.37 3.30 3.70
N LEU A 19 -25.80 3.46 4.90
CA LEU A 19 -24.44 3.08 5.23
C LEU A 19 -24.39 1.59 5.57
N LYS A 20 -23.91 0.76 4.63
CA LYS A 20 -23.86 -0.70 4.80
C LYS A 20 -22.51 -1.21 5.36
N ALA A 21 -21.71 -0.32 5.94
CA ALA A 21 -20.39 -0.61 6.49
C ALA A 21 -20.21 0.08 7.85
N SER A 22 -19.26 -0.37 8.66
CA SER A 22 -18.98 0.23 9.97
C SER A 22 -18.54 1.69 9.83
N ALA A 23 -19.16 2.58 10.60
CA ALA A 23 -18.79 4.01 10.64
C ALA A 23 -17.36 4.27 11.14
N SER A 24 -16.74 3.30 11.83
CA SER A 24 -15.37 3.39 12.33
C SER A 24 -14.29 3.01 11.29
N VAL A 25 -14.68 2.51 10.12
CA VAL A 25 -13.74 2.05 9.09
C VAL A 25 -13.49 3.18 8.10
N LYS A 26 -12.21 3.53 7.92
CA LYS A 26 -11.77 4.45 6.87
C LYS A 26 -11.70 3.69 5.55
N HIS A 27 -12.47 4.09 4.55
CA HIS A 27 -12.51 3.45 3.24
C HIS A 27 -11.60 4.21 2.27
N LEU A 28 -10.60 3.53 1.71
CA LEU A 28 -9.64 4.11 0.75
C LEU A 28 -9.85 3.51 -0.64
N ALA A 29 -9.82 4.35 -1.68
CA ALA A 29 -9.88 3.91 -3.08
C ALA A 29 -8.65 4.41 -3.85
N LEU A 30 -7.92 3.50 -4.48
CA LEU A 30 -6.68 3.80 -5.18
C LEU A 30 -6.76 3.37 -6.65
N PRO A 31 -6.57 4.30 -7.60
CA PRO A 31 -6.50 3.95 -9.02
C PRO A 31 -5.19 3.22 -9.31
N CYS A 32 -5.26 1.96 -9.74
CA CYS A 32 -4.11 1.10 -9.99
C CYS A 32 -4.27 0.33 -11.30
N ASN A 33 -3.18 0.19 -12.06
CA ASN A 33 -3.13 -0.73 -13.20
C ASN A 33 -2.97 -2.17 -12.68
N LYS A 34 -3.64 -3.13 -13.31
CA LYS A 34 -3.50 -4.56 -12.97
C LYS A 34 -2.04 -5.02 -12.95
N ALA A 35 -1.21 -4.55 -13.88
CA ALA A 35 0.22 -4.88 -13.94
C ALA A 35 1.04 -4.33 -12.74
N ALA A 36 0.61 -3.22 -12.13
CA ALA A 36 1.28 -2.61 -10.98
C ALA A 36 0.71 -3.12 -9.64
N THR A 37 -0.41 -3.84 -9.66
CA THR A 37 -1.16 -4.21 -8.45
C THR A 37 -0.32 -5.02 -7.46
N ALA A 38 0.44 -6.01 -7.94
CA ALA A 38 1.34 -6.81 -7.10
C ALA A 38 2.49 -5.98 -6.47
N GLN A 39 2.92 -4.90 -7.11
CA GLN A 39 3.99 -4.02 -6.62
C GLN A 39 3.49 -3.01 -5.59
N VAL A 40 2.23 -2.56 -5.73
CA VAL A 40 1.64 -1.50 -4.90
C VAL A 40 0.98 -2.05 -3.64
N ILE A 41 0.47 -3.28 -3.66
CA ILE A 41 -0.20 -3.90 -2.49
C ILE A 41 0.70 -3.97 -1.25
N PRO A 42 1.97 -4.41 -1.32
CA PRO A 42 2.86 -4.44 -0.17
C PRO A 42 3.03 -3.06 0.47
N ASP A 43 3.12 -2.01 -0.34
CA ASP A 43 3.27 -0.63 0.12
C ASP A 43 1.99 -0.11 0.79
N ILE A 44 0.84 -0.44 0.22
CA ILE A 44 -0.46 -0.12 0.81
C ILE A 44 -0.59 -0.79 2.18
N ILE A 45 -0.29 -2.08 2.24
CA ILE A 45 -0.30 -2.82 3.50
C ILE A 45 0.63 -2.12 4.47
N ARG A 46 1.88 -1.86 4.11
CA ARG A 46 2.85 -1.26 5.02
C ARG A 46 2.40 0.10 5.57
N CYS A 47 1.93 1.00 4.70
CA CYS A 47 1.54 2.35 5.09
C CYS A 47 0.22 2.44 5.84
N TYR A 48 -0.73 1.53 5.58
CA TYR A 48 -2.07 1.65 6.13
C TYR A 48 -2.41 0.58 7.18
N SER A 49 -1.74 -0.59 7.17
CA SER A 49 -2.02 -1.75 8.03
C SER A 49 -1.86 -1.46 9.51
N HIS A 50 -0.81 -0.69 9.83
CA HIS A 50 -0.36 -0.46 11.20
C HIS A 50 -0.26 -1.77 12.02
N GLY A 51 0.18 -2.87 11.38
CA GLY A 51 0.32 -4.19 12.02
C GLY A 51 -0.99 -4.99 12.20
N GLY A 52 -2.10 -4.56 11.60
CA GLY A 52 -3.41 -5.22 11.68
C GLY A 52 -3.55 -6.48 10.80
N ARG A 53 -4.78 -6.96 10.55
CA ARG A 53 -5.08 -8.04 9.56
C ARG A 53 -5.74 -7.50 8.28
N THR A 54 -5.23 -7.88 7.10
CA THR A 54 -5.70 -7.41 5.78
C THR A 54 -6.59 -8.46 5.22
N ILE A 55 -7.67 -8.01 4.60
CA ILE A 55 -8.45 -8.84 3.70
C ILE A 55 -8.36 -8.20 2.32
N ILE A 56 -7.69 -8.89 1.38
CA ILE A 56 -7.67 -8.50 -0.02
C ILE A 56 -8.74 -9.30 -0.74
N PHE A 57 -9.70 -8.60 -1.34
CA PHE A 57 -10.65 -9.22 -2.24
C PHE A 57 -10.08 -9.24 -3.65
N THR A 58 -9.98 -10.41 -4.26
CA THR A 58 -9.54 -10.61 -5.64
C THR A 58 -10.61 -11.37 -6.41
N GLU A 59 -10.67 -11.19 -7.72
CA GLU A 59 -11.65 -11.89 -8.56
C GLU A 59 -11.26 -13.36 -8.81
N THR A 60 -9.96 -13.65 -8.93
CA THR A 60 -9.45 -14.97 -9.27
C THR A 60 -8.53 -15.54 -8.20
N LYS A 61 -8.46 -16.87 -8.15
CA LYS A 61 -7.53 -17.62 -7.29
C LYS A 61 -6.07 -17.31 -7.63
N ASP A 62 -5.76 -17.11 -8.90
CA ASP A 62 -4.41 -16.78 -9.35
C ASP A 62 -3.98 -15.43 -8.79
N SER A 63 -4.83 -14.40 -8.86
CA SER A 63 -4.56 -13.11 -8.24
C SER A 63 -4.46 -13.20 -6.72
N ALA A 64 -5.24 -14.05 -6.05
CA ALA A 64 -5.07 -14.27 -4.62
C ALA A 64 -3.70 -14.90 -4.30
N SER A 65 -3.22 -15.81 -5.15
CA SER A 65 -1.93 -16.48 -4.98
C SER A 65 -0.77 -15.49 -5.18
N GLU A 66 -0.85 -14.64 -6.21
CA GLU A 66 0.10 -13.55 -6.49
C GLU A 66 0.18 -12.51 -5.35
N LEU A 67 -0.94 -12.29 -4.64
CA LEU A 67 -1.08 -11.26 -3.61
C LEU A 67 -1.02 -11.80 -2.19
N SER A 68 -0.73 -13.09 -2.02
CA SER A 68 -0.69 -13.75 -0.71
C SER A 68 0.54 -13.34 0.10
N GLY A 69 0.43 -12.18 0.76
CA GLY A 69 1.33 -11.70 1.81
C GLY A 69 0.51 -11.29 3.04
N ASN A 70 1.05 -11.52 4.23
CA ASN A 70 0.37 -11.27 5.51
C ASN A 70 0.04 -9.77 5.72
N THR A 71 -1.14 -9.49 6.33
CA THR A 71 -1.49 -8.33 7.23
C THR A 71 -2.08 -6.99 6.71
N GLY A 72 -2.89 -6.37 7.62
CA GLY A 72 -3.81 -5.18 7.82
C GLY A 72 -4.39 -4.21 6.77
N VAL A 73 -5.73 -4.06 6.74
CA VAL A 73 -6.56 -3.03 6.03
C VAL A 73 -7.38 -3.50 4.82
N ALA A 74 -8.57 -2.90 4.66
CA ALA A 74 -9.39 -2.99 3.45
C ALA A 74 -9.12 -1.79 2.54
N VAL A 75 -8.35 -2.00 1.46
CA VAL A 75 -8.13 -1.01 0.40
C VAL A 75 -8.74 -1.52 -0.89
N MET A 76 -9.51 -0.66 -1.57
CA MET A 76 -10.05 -0.99 -2.88
C MET A 76 -9.13 -0.48 -3.98
N LEU A 77 -8.57 -1.40 -4.75
CA LEU A 77 -7.86 -1.11 -5.98
C LEU A 77 -8.83 -1.15 -7.16
N TYR A 78 -8.76 -0.17 -8.05
CA TYR A 78 -9.55 -0.16 -9.27
C TYR A 78 -8.77 0.44 -10.44
N GLU A 79 -8.99 -0.06 -11.66
CA GLU A 79 -8.41 0.59 -12.83
C GLU A 79 -9.14 1.91 -13.13
N PRO A 80 -8.46 2.97 -13.64
CA PRO A 80 -9.09 4.27 -13.90
C PRO A 80 -10.36 4.18 -14.77
N ARG A 81 -10.43 3.22 -15.70
CA ARG A 81 -11.62 2.98 -16.54
C ARG A 81 -12.86 2.53 -15.75
N TYR A 82 -12.68 1.94 -14.57
CA TYR A 82 -13.76 1.48 -13.68
C TYR A 82 -14.20 2.54 -12.66
N LYS A 83 -13.78 3.81 -12.81
CA LYS A 83 -14.18 4.91 -11.91
C LYS A 83 -15.69 5.02 -11.73
N HIS A 84 -16.46 4.80 -12.80
CA HIS A 84 -17.93 4.81 -12.72
C HIS A 84 -18.49 3.70 -11.81
N SER A 85 -17.86 2.53 -11.79
CA SER A 85 -18.25 1.42 -10.89
C SER A 85 -18.01 1.78 -9.43
N VAL A 86 -16.93 2.51 -9.12
CA VAL A 86 -16.64 3.02 -7.77
C VAL A 86 -17.72 4.01 -7.34
N SER A 87 -18.04 5.00 -8.16
CA SER A 87 -19.10 5.98 -7.85
C SER A 87 -20.49 5.32 -7.69
N ARG A 88 -20.75 4.25 -8.44
CA ARG A 88 -21.97 3.44 -8.29
C ARG A 88 -21.97 2.72 -6.94
N LEU A 89 -20.86 2.10 -6.56
CA LEU A 89 -20.70 1.42 -5.27
C LEU A 89 -20.93 2.40 -4.10
N GLU A 90 -20.34 3.60 -4.13
CA GLU A 90 -20.58 4.63 -3.10
C GLU A 90 -22.05 4.99 -2.98
N ARG A 91 -22.75 5.15 -4.11
CA ARG A 91 -24.17 5.50 -4.13
C ARG A 91 -25.06 4.37 -3.59
N GLU A 92 -24.74 3.12 -3.92
CA GLU A 92 -25.56 1.94 -3.58
C GLU A 92 -25.26 1.39 -2.17
N SER A 93 -24.04 1.57 -1.67
CA SER A 93 -23.59 1.12 -0.34
C SER A 93 -23.57 2.20 0.73
N GLY A 94 -23.74 3.48 0.33
CA GLY A 94 -23.64 4.66 1.19
C GLY A 94 -22.24 4.94 1.75
N VAL A 95 -21.24 4.14 1.39
CA VAL A 95 -19.84 4.35 1.77
C VAL A 95 -19.26 5.52 1.01
N LYS A 96 -18.41 6.31 1.67
CA LYS A 96 -17.57 7.34 1.05
C LYS A 96 -16.14 6.87 1.03
N PHE A 97 -15.57 6.70 -0.16
CA PHE A 97 -14.14 6.39 -0.28
C PHE A 97 -13.34 7.68 -0.28
N GLU A 98 -12.26 7.70 0.50
CA GLU A 98 -11.17 8.64 0.31
C GLU A 98 -10.33 8.16 -0.87
N HIS A 99 -10.31 8.94 -1.94
CA HIS A 99 -9.51 8.64 -3.11
C HIS A 99 -8.05 9.03 -2.85
N ILE A 100 -7.17 8.04 -2.80
CA ILE A 100 -5.75 8.20 -2.53
C ILE A 100 -4.91 7.79 -3.75
N SER A 101 -3.68 8.30 -3.83
CA SER A 101 -2.68 7.78 -4.75
C SER A 101 -1.90 6.62 -4.13
N ALA A 102 -1.14 5.89 -4.94
CA ALA A 102 -0.13 4.97 -4.42
C ALA A 102 0.82 5.68 -3.44
N PRO A 103 1.19 5.03 -2.32
CA PRO A 103 2.20 5.56 -1.40
C PRO A 103 3.48 5.91 -2.15
N GLN A 104 4.08 7.04 -1.83
CA GLN A 104 5.37 7.37 -2.41
C GLN A 104 6.47 6.51 -1.77
N PRO A 105 7.59 6.26 -2.48
CA PRO A 105 8.70 5.49 -1.91
C PRO A 105 9.21 6.04 -0.57
N THR A 106 9.12 7.36 -0.37
CA THR A 106 9.45 8.04 0.90
C THR A 106 8.51 7.65 2.03
N ASP A 107 7.20 7.57 1.76
CA ASP A 107 6.19 7.22 2.76
C ASP A 107 6.37 5.76 3.20
N VAL A 108 6.64 4.88 2.22
CA VAL A 108 6.94 3.47 2.46
C VAL A 108 8.21 3.33 3.29
N ALA A 109 9.28 4.08 2.96
CA ALA A 109 10.54 4.06 3.70
C ALA A 109 10.39 4.59 5.13
N GLN A 110 9.56 5.60 5.35
CA GLN A 110 9.30 6.14 6.69
C GLN A 110 8.50 5.17 7.55
N SER A 111 7.41 4.61 7.02
CA SER A 111 6.64 3.55 7.69
C SER A 111 7.54 2.35 7.99
N ALA A 112 8.37 1.97 7.02
CA ALA A 112 9.36 0.92 7.15
C ALA A 112 10.34 1.16 8.30
N GLY A 113 10.92 2.36 8.37
CA GLY A 113 11.88 2.73 9.38
C GLY A 113 11.29 2.73 10.79
N SER A 114 10.04 3.19 10.95
CA SER A 114 9.35 3.17 12.24
C SER A 114 9.17 1.75 12.77
N GLU A 115 8.66 0.83 11.93
CA GLU A 115 8.47 -0.57 12.33
C GLU A 115 9.80 -1.24 12.69
N ALA A 116 10.89 -0.95 11.97
CA ALA A 116 12.21 -1.47 12.33
C ALA A 116 12.76 -0.88 13.62
N ALA A 117 12.50 0.39 13.91
CA ALA A 117 12.88 1.00 15.18
C ALA A 117 12.16 0.31 16.35
N ASP A 118 10.85 0.08 16.21
CA ASP A 118 10.05 -0.64 17.21
C ASP A 118 10.53 -2.10 17.37
N ALA A 119 10.86 -2.77 16.26
CA ALA A 119 11.41 -4.11 16.28
C ALA A 119 12.75 -4.18 17.01
N ILE A 120 13.66 -3.24 16.76
CA ILE A 120 14.94 -3.14 17.48
C ILE A 120 14.72 -2.83 18.97
N ALA A 121 13.79 -1.93 19.30
CA ALA A 121 13.46 -1.59 20.69
C ALA A 121 12.88 -2.79 21.47
N SER A 122 12.26 -3.74 20.77
CA SER A 122 11.74 -4.98 21.38
C SER A 122 12.81 -6.05 21.66
N VAL A 123 14.03 -5.88 21.13
CA VAL A 123 15.13 -6.85 21.31
C VAL A 123 15.65 -6.79 22.76
N SER A 124 15.82 -7.96 23.38
CA SER A 124 16.34 -8.05 24.75
C SER A 124 17.80 -7.62 24.86
N ASP A 125 18.11 -6.82 25.88
CA ASP A 125 19.49 -6.38 26.20
C ASP A 125 20.49 -7.54 26.36
N SER A 126 20.01 -8.75 26.64
CA SER A 126 20.82 -9.97 26.75
C SER A 126 21.62 -10.30 25.48
N VAL A 127 21.17 -9.84 24.30
CA VAL A 127 21.91 -10.07 23.04
C VAL A 127 23.02 -9.06 22.81
N ILE A 128 23.03 -7.91 23.51
CA ILE A 128 24.01 -6.84 23.30
C ILE A 128 25.45 -7.35 23.43
N PRO A 129 25.84 -8.13 24.46
CA PRO A 129 27.21 -8.61 24.60
C PRO A 129 27.67 -9.51 23.44
N ILE A 130 26.74 -10.21 22.78
CA ILE A 130 27.03 -11.16 21.69
C ILE A 130 27.47 -10.41 20.43
N PHE A 131 26.84 -9.27 20.14
CA PHE A 131 27.08 -8.48 18.93
C PHE A 131 28.00 -7.27 19.16
N ARG A 132 28.39 -7.01 20.41
CA ARG A 132 29.14 -5.82 20.80
C ARG A 132 30.47 -5.68 20.05
N GLN A 133 31.21 -6.78 19.93
CA GLN A 133 32.51 -6.78 19.25
C GLN A 133 32.38 -6.38 17.78
N GLN A 134 31.39 -6.93 17.08
CA GLN A 134 31.12 -6.65 15.67
C GLN A 134 30.62 -5.21 15.48
N ALA A 135 29.80 -4.70 16.40
CA ALA A 135 29.35 -3.31 16.37
C ALA A 135 30.52 -2.33 16.52
N GLU A 136 31.42 -2.56 17.48
CA GLU A 136 32.61 -1.73 17.70
C GLU A 136 33.60 -1.79 16.52
N GLN A 137 33.76 -2.96 15.90
CA GLN A 137 34.55 -3.12 14.67
C GLN A 137 33.94 -2.34 13.49
N LEU A 138 32.61 -2.37 13.33
CA LEU A 138 31.92 -1.61 12.29
C LEU A 138 32.07 -0.09 12.50
N LEU A 139 31.98 0.38 13.74
CA LEU A 139 32.19 1.78 14.09
C LEU A 139 33.63 2.24 13.83
N SER A 140 34.61 1.36 14.07
CA SER A 140 36.04 1.70 13.90
C SER A 140 36.50 1.64 12.44
N SER A 141 35.89 0.78 11.63
CA SER A 141 36.26 0.56 10.22
C SER A 141 35.54 1.50 9.24
N SER A 142 34.42 2.09 9.64
CA SER A 142 33.62 2.95 8.77
C SER A 142 33.99 4.42 8.92
N SER A 143 33.95 5.16 7.81
CA SER A 143 34.10 6.63 7.78
C SER A 143 32.81 7.38 8.10
N LEU A 144 31.71 6.67 8.35
CA LEU A 144 30.38 7.22 8.56
C LEU A 144 30.10 7.47 10.03
N SER A 145 29.19 8.39 10.33
CA SER A 145 28.74 8.63 11.69
C SER A 145 27.99 7.41 12.25
N ALA A 146 27.95 7.26 13.58
CA ALA A 146 27.18 6.21 14.23
C ALA A 146 25.68 6.26 13.84
N ALA A 147 25.15 7.46 13.63
CA ALA A 147 23.77 7.66 13.18
C ALA A 147 23.55 7.13 11.75
N ASP A 148 24.49 7.37 10.83
CA ASP A 148 24.38 6.89 9.44
C ASP A 148 24.55 5.37 9.34
N LEU A 149 25.39 4.78 10.19
CA LEU A 149 25.53 3.32 10.29
C LEU A 149 24.26 2.68 10.84
N LEU A 150 23.65 3.28 11.86
CA LEU A 150 22.37 2.82 12.38
C LEU A 150 21.26 2.96 11.33
N ALA A 151 21.25 4.05 10.56
CA ALA A 151 20.32 4.22 9.44
C ALA A 151 20.49 3.12 8.38
N LYS A 152 21.73 2.75 8.04
CA LYS A 152 22.01 1.61 7.14
C LYS A 152 21.57 0.27 7.74
N ALA A 153 21.75 0.07 9.03
CA ALA A 153 21.32 -1.14 9.72
C ALA A 153 19.78 -1.26 9.73
N LEU A 154 19.07 -0.16 10.02
CA LEU A 154 17.61 -0.08 9.93
C LEU A 154 17.12 -0.38 8.52
N ALA A 155 17.72 0.26 7.50
CA ALA A 155 17.38 0.01 6.11
C ALA A 155 17.58 -1.47 5.74
N LYS A 156 18.72 -2.07 6.14
CA LYS A 156 19.01 -3.48 5.90
C LYS A 156 18.06 -4.42 6.63
N ALA A 157 17.66 -4.09 7.86
CA ALA A 157 16.72 -4.89 8.65
C ALA A 157 15.33 -4.97 8.00
N VAL A 158 14.88 -3.88 7.37
CA VAL A 158 13.61 -3.86 6.61
C VAL A 158 13.75 -4.46 5.20
N GLY A 159 14.98 -4.74 4.74
CA GLY A 159 15.24 -5.16 3.36
C GLY A 159 15.15 -4.01 2.35
N TYR A 160 15.24 -2.76 2.81
CA TYR A 160 15.32 -1.57 1.96
C TYR A 160 16.79 -1.35 1.55
N THR A 161 17.15 -1.74 0.32
CA THR A 161 18.51 -1.55 -0.20
C THR A 161 18.62 -0.29 -1.05
N ASP A 162 17.60 -0.02 -1.86
CA ASP A 162 17.59 1.08 -2.84
C ASP A 162 16.19 1.69 -2.97
N ILE A 163 16.15 3.02 -3.14
CA ILE A 163 14.90 3.73 -3.42
C ILE A 163 14.59 3.59 -4.91
N LYS A 164 13.69 2.67 -5.26
CA LYS A 164 13.16 2.56 -6.62
C LYS A 164 12.10 3.63 -6.88
N LYS A 165 12.28 4.41 -7.94
CA LYS A 165 11.29 5.41 -8.38
C LYS A 165 10.17 4.74 -9.18
N ARG A 166 8.94 5.21 -8.99
CA ARG A 166 7.75 4.74 -9.73
C ARG A 166 7.03 5.89 -10.42
N SER A 167 6.33 5.58 -11.50
CA SER A 167 5.50 6.54 -12.23
C SER A 167 4.29 6.97 -11.40
N LEU A 168 4.03 8.27 -11.32
CA LEU A 168 2.86 8.82 -10.62
C LEU A 168 1.53 8.43 -11.29
N LEU A 169 1.53 8.14 -12.59
CA LEU A 169 0.30 7.82 -13.34
C LEU A 169 0.00 6.32 -13.38
N SER A 170 1.02 5.49 -13.53
CA SER A 170 0.85 4.03 -13.70
C SER A 170 1.26 3.21 -12.49
N SER A 171 1.95 3.83 -11.52
CA SER A 171 2.57 3.15 -10.38
C SER A 171 3.58 2.06 -10.76
N LEU A 172 4.07 2.05 -12.00
CA LEU A 172 5.08 1.11 -12.49
C LEU A 172 6.50 1.57 -12.13
N GLU A 173 7.34 0.62 -11.72
CA GLU A 173 8.79 0.78 -11.60
C GLU A 173 9.44 1.04 -12.97
N ASP A 174 10.58 1.75 -12.99
CA ASP A 174 11.35 2.11 -14.21
C ASP A 174 10.65 3.06 -15.21
N TYR A 175 9.48 3.60 -14.85
CA TYR A 175 8.79 4.65 -15.60
C TYR A 175 8.80 5.97 -14.82
N SER A 176 9.00 7.09 -15.53
CA SER A 176 8.91 8.44 -14.97
C SER A 176 7.71 9.19 -15.56
N THR A 177 6.92 9.83 -14.71
CA THR A 177 5.85 10.73 -15.16
C THR A 177 6.44 12.10 -15.49
N LEU A 178 6.15 12.62 -16.68
CA LEU A 178 6.56 13.95 -17.12
C LEU A 178 5.34 14.87 -17.24
N HIS A 179 5.54 16.14 -16.89
CA HIS A 179 4.57 17.19 -17.15
C HIS A 179 5.05 18.02 -18.34
N LEU A 180 4.41 17.84 -19.50
CA LEU A 180 4.74 18.58 -20.71
C LEU A 180 3.89 19.85 -20.79
N GLN A 181 4.53 21.01 -20.73
CA GLN A 181 3.88 22.31 -20.96
C GLN A 181 4.26 22.85 -22.33
N THR A 182 3.28 23.20 -23.14
CA THR A 182 3.47 23.76 -24.49
C THR A 182 2.84 25.14 -24.58
N GLY A 183 3.51 26.07 -25.26
CA GLY A 183 2.95 27.40 -25.54
C GLY A 183 1.88 27.42 -26.64
N ARG A 184 1.52 26.25 -27.19
CA ARG A 184 0.52 26.08 -28.24
C ARG A 184 -0.44 24.96 -27.87
N PRO A 185 -1.73 25.06 -28.24
CA PRO A 185 -2.69 23.98 -27.99
C PRO A 185 -2.30 22.71 -28.74
N MET A 186 -2.28 21.58 -28.04
CA MET A 186 -2.12 20.26 -28.63
C MET A 186 -3.49 19.66 -28.91
N TRP A 187 -3.74 19.29 -30.18
CA TRP A 187 -5.03 18.74 -30.61
C TRP A 187 -5.05 17.21 -30.67
N SER A 188 -3.90 16.56 -30.51
CA SER A 188 -3.81 15.10 -30.45
C SER A 188 -2.65 14.64 -29.56
N PRO A 189 -2.73 13.43 -28.97
CA PRO A 189 -1.63 12.86 -28.17
C PRO A 189 -0.33 12.67 -28.96
N GLY A 190 -0.41 12.54 -30.30
CA GLY A 190 0.75 12.35 -31.18
C GLY A 190 1.79 13.48 -31.08
N PHE A 191 1.37 14.69 -30.71
CA PHE A 191 2.29 15.82 -30.48
C PHE A 191 3.28 15.58 -29.34
N ALA A 192 2.92 14.77 -28.34
CA ALA A 192 3.78 14.46 -27.19
C ALA A 192 4.58 13.16 -27.37
N ILE A 193 4.14 12.27 -28.26
CA ILE A 193 4.66 10.90 -28.40
C ILE A 193 5.65 10.78 -29.58
N THR A 194 5.67 11.76 -30.48
CA THR A 194 6.59 11.77 -31.63
C THR A 194 7.95 12.33 -31.22
N PHE A 195 8.91 11.45 -30.97
CA PHE A 195 10.32 11.82 -30.90
C PHE A 195 10.83 12.03 -32.33
N ARG A 196 11.32 13.23 -32.63
CA ARG A 196 12.12 13.51 -33.83
C ARG A 196 13.59 13.54 -33.45
#